data_AF-A0A2A5A1U1-F1
#
_entry.id   AF-A0A2A5A1U1-F1
#
_cell.length_a   1.000
_cell.length_b   1.000
_cell.length_c   1.000
_cell.angle_alpha   90.00
_cell.angle_beta   90.00
_cell.angle_gamma   90.00
#
_symmetry.space_group_name_H-M   'P 1'
#
loop_
_entity.id
_entity.type
_entity.pdbx_description
1 polymer ?
#
loop_
_entity_poly.entity_id
_entity_poly.type
_entity_poly.pdbx_seq_one_letter_code
_entity_poly.pdbx_strand_id
1 'polypeptide(L)'
;MLLTTISVLTFTLFGALYPLLTWTVRISQLNRGFHRFILGLSCIVGGVGVVFVFLISDTIPSNVRIGEVVWLISLLAVTGYYWNQESIKKWVITIPSIFGVMAFYRILSEIISGDLELFIISLLGGFILCGALFSMILGHWYLNVVSLPISLLKSTVKFLILIVSLRFIWDMGFIIMGEVQYNGLPISMTQFLQTFDGFFLIFALFFGTLLPLILGILTLKTIAIQSTQSATGLLYVIVISVVMADLFYKYYLVQAELPL
;
A
#
# COMPACT_ATOMS: atom_id res chain seq x y z
N MET A 1 -13.89 7.20 -15.85
CA MET A 1 -12.78 7.98 -15.24
C MET A 1 -12.48 7.53 -13.83
N LEU A 2 -13.45 7.48 -12.89
CA LEU A 2 -13.20 7.13 -11.48
C LEU A 2 -12.36 5.86 -11.24
N LEU A 3 -12.72 4.74 -11.88
CA LEU A 3 -11.95 3.48 -11.73
C LEU A 3 -10.51 3.62 -12.25
N THR A 4 -10.32 4.34 -13.35
CA THR A 4 -9.00 4.64 -13.94
C THR A 4 -8.16 5.47 -12.97
N THR A 5 -8.75 6.50 -12.35
CA THR A 5 -8.13 7.35 -11.33
C THR A 5 -7.71 6.55 -10.09
N ILE A 6 -8.60 5.71 -9.56
CA ILE A 6 -8.29 4.83 -8.43
C ILE A 6 -7.14 3.88 -8.80
N SER A 7 -7.16 3.32 -10.02
CA SER A 7 -6.11 2.43 -10.51
C SER A 7 -4.75 3.14 -10.63
N VAL A 8 -4.73 4.39 -11.12
CA VAL A 8 -3.53 5.23 -11.13
C VAL A 8 -2.99 5.37 -9.70
N LEU A 9 -3.82 5.83 -8.77
CA LEU A 9 -3.39 6.09 -7.39
C LEU A 9 -2.91 4.82 -6.69
N THR A 10 -3.55 3.67 -6.91
CA THR A 10 -3.16 2.40 -6.29
C THR A 10 -1.85 1.89 -6.88
N PHE A 11 -1.72 1.84 -8.20
CA PHE A 11 -0.62 1.14 -8.84
C PHE A 11 0.69 1.92 -8.84
N THR A 12 0.66 3.23 -9.04
CA THR A 12 1.87 4.06 -8.96
C THR A 12 2.42 4.09 -7.54
N LEU A 13 1.54 4.26 -6.55
CA LEU A 13 1.93 4.24 -5.14
C LEU A 13 2.46 2.87 -4.70
N PHE A 14 1.78 1.79 -5.08
CA PHE A 14 2.25 0.44 -4.81
C PHE A 14 3.64 0.21 -5.41
N GLY A 15 3.82 0.56 -6.69
CA GLY A 15 5.12 0.47 -7.36
C GLY A 15 6.22 1.20 -6.60
N ALA A 16 5.94 2.41 -6.11
CA ALA A 16 6.91 3.24 -5.40
C ALA A 16 7.26 2.69 -4.00
N LEU A 17 6.26 2.28 -3.22
CA LEU A 17 6.43 1.89 -1.81
C LEU A 17 6.86 0.45 -1.61
N TYR A 18 6.41 -0.47 -2.47
CA TYR A 18 6.60 -1.91 -2.25
C TYR A 18 8.08 -2.31 -2.05
N PRO A 19 9.06 -1.77 -2.81
CA PRO A 19 10.48 -2.08 -2.59
C PRO A 19 11.02 -1.61 -1.23
N LEU A 20 10.44 -0.58 -0.61
CA LEU A 20 10.88 -0.08 0.69
C LEU A 20 10.62 -1.09 1.81
N LEU A 21 9.67 -2.01 1.64
CA LEU A 21 9.41 -3.05 2.64
C LEU A 21 10.55 -4.04 2.83
N THR A 22 11.51 -4.07 1.91
CA THR A 22 12.76 -4.80 2.10
C THR A 22 13.57 -4.30 3.31
N TRP A 23 13.29 -3.10 3.83
CA TRP A 23 13.84 -2.61 5.08
C TRP A 23 13.34 -3.37 6.32
N THR A 24 12.12 -3.92 6.28
CA THR A 24 11.52 -4.67 7.40
C THR A 24 12.18 -6.03 7.65
N VAL A 25 12.98 -6.53 6.70
CA VAL A 25 13.63 -7.84 6.74
C VAL A 25 15.13 -7.73 6.51
N ARG A 26 15.89 -8.75 6.91
CA ARG A 26 17.31 -8.87 6.52
C ARG A 26 17.40 -9.64 5.20
N ILE A 27 17.51 -8.91 4.09
CA ILE A 27 17.56 -9.49 2.73
C ILE A 27 18.69 -10.52 2.57
N SER A 28 19.81 -10.38 3.28
CA SER A 28 20.93 -11.35 3.22
C SER A 28 20.56 -12.76 3.65
N GLN A 29 19.43 -12.95 4.34
CA GLN A 29 18.92 -14.25 4.77
C GLN A 29 17.90 -14.84 3.77
N LEU A 30 17.56 -14.10 2.72
CA LEU A 30 16.58 -14.48 1.70
C LEU A 30 17.31 -14.82 0.40
N ASN A 31 16.74 -15.75 -0.36
CA ASN A 31 17.35 -16.16 -1.62
C ASN A 31 17.21 -15.08 -2.70
N ARG A 32 18.02 -15.21 -3.76
CA ARG A 32 17.96 -14.29 -4.91
C ARG A 32 16.58 -14.19 -5.58
N GLY A 33 15.80 -15.28 -5.49
CA GLY A 33 14.46 -15.34 -6.07
C GLY A 33 13.49 -14.38 -5.38
N PHE A 34 13.64 -14.19 -4.07
CA PHE A 34 12.78 -13.34 -3.29
C PHE A 34 12.91 -11.86 -3.71
N HIS A 35 14.12 -11.31 -3.76
CA HIS A 35 14.26 -9.90 -4.16
C HIS A 35 13.91 -9.65 -5.63
N ARG A 36 14.15 -10.61 -6.53
CA ARG A 36 13.69 -10.53 -7.93
C ARG A 36 12.18 -10.43 -7.99
N PHE A 37 11.49 -11.24 -7.18
CA PHE A 37 10.04 -11.21 -7.11
C PHE A 37 9.55 -9.85 -6.60
N ILE A 38 10.15 -9.33 -5.52
CA ILE A 38 9.74 -8.03 -4.96
C ILE A 38 9.93 -6.89 -5.95
N LEU A 39 11.12 -6.76 -6.55
CA LEU A 39 11.41 -5.70 -7.50
C LEU A 39 10.67 -5.88 -8.83
N GLY A 40 10.55 -7.11 -9.31
CA GLY A 40 9.78 -7.44 -10.51
C GLY A 40 8.31 -7.10 -10.36
N LEU A 41 7.69 -7.47 -9.22
CA LEU A 41 6.29 -7.13 -8.94
C LEU A 41 6.08 -5.62 -8.88
N SER A 42 6.98 -4.89 -8.22
CA SER A 42 6.95 -3.42 -8.17
C SER A 42 7.08 -2.79 -9.56
N CYS A 43 7.97 -3.31 -10.42
CA CYS A 43 8.10 -2.84 -11.81
C CYS A 43 6.84 -3.12 -12.64
N ILE A 44 6.25 -4.30 -12.52
CA ILE A 44 5.05 -4.69 -13.27
C ILE A 44 3.86 -3.82 -12.85
N VAL A 45 3.58 -3.75 -11.55
CA VAL A 45 2.44 -2.98 -11.04
C VAL A 45 2.66 -1.48 -11.28
N GLY A 46 3.87 -0.96 -11.01
CA GLY A 46 4.21 0.42 -11.31
C GLY A 46 4.08 0.75 -12.80
N GLY A 47 4.53 -0.14 -13.68
CA GLY A 47 4.39 0.00 -15.13
C GLY A 47 2.94 0.03 -15.60
N VAL A 48 2.08 -0.83 -15.02
CA VAL A 48 0.63 -0.76 -15.23
C VAL A 48 0.10 0.60 -14.76
N GLY A 49 0.52 1.10 -13.60
CA GLY A 49 0.19 2.44 -13.11
C GLY A 49 0.56 3.55 -14.09
N VAL A 50 1.78 3.52 -14.65
CA VAL A 50 2.21 4.48 -15.67
C VAL A 50 1.33 4.40 -16.92
N VAL A 51 0.97 3.19 -17.40
CA VAL A 51 0.03 3.06 -18.53
C VAL A 51 -1.31 3.75 -18.21
N PHE A 52 -1.86 3.53 -17.02
CA PHE A 52 -3.10 4.19 -16.59
C PHE A 52 -2.97 5.72 -16.50
N VAL A 53 -1.80 6.25 -16.10
CA VAL A 53 -1.53 7.69 -16.11
C VAL A 53 -1.63 8.26 -17.54
N PHE A 54 -1.17 7.53 -18.55
CA PHE A 54 -1.31 7.95 -19.94
C PHE A 54 -2.74 7.85 -20.48
N LEU A 55 -3.61 7.02 -19.88
CA LEU A 55 -5.03 6.94 -20.24
C LEU A 55 -5.86 8.12 -19.73
N ILE A 56 -5.34 8.89 -18.77
CA ILE A 56 -5.97 10.12 -18.25
C ILE A 56 -5.14 11.36 -18.62
N SER A 57 -4.65 11.39 -19.87
CA SER A 57 -3.79 12.47 -20.39
C SER A 57 -4.40 13.86 -20.35
N ASP A 58 -5.73 13.94 -20.37
CA ASP A 58 -6.46 15.21 -20.33
C ASP A 58 -6.43 15.83 -18.93
N THR A 59 -6.29 15.00 -17.89
CA THR A 59 -6.18 15.43 -16.49
C THR A 59 -4.73 15.66 -16.08
N ILE A 60 -3.80 14.80 -16.54
CA ILE A 60 -2.40 14.83 -16.08
C ILE A 60 -1.49 15.55 -17.10
N PRO A 61 -0.87 16.69 -16.70
CA PRO A 61 0.06 17.42 -17.55
C PRO A 61 1.25 16.58 -18.04
N SER A 62 1.76 16.91 -19.23
CA SER A 62 2.85 16.15 -19.88
C SER A 62 4.13 16.07 -19.05
N ASN A 63 4.48 17.11 -18.30
CA ASN A 63 5.64 17.10 -17.39
C ASN A 63 5.50 16.06 -16.27
N VAL A 64 4.32 15.90 -15.69
CA VAL A 64 4.05 14.90 -14.64
C VAL A 64 4.11 13.48 -15.24
N ARG A 65 3.52 13.28 -16.42
CA ARG A 65 3.59 11.98 -17.13
C ARG A 65 5.03 11.57 -17.47
N ILE A 66 5.86 12.52 -17.91
CA ILE A 66 7.29 12.26 -18.15
C ILE A 66 8.01 11.90 -16.85
N GLY A 67 7.67 12.57 -15.74
CA GLY A 67 8.21 12.25 -14.41
C GLY A 67 7.96 10.80 -14.00
N GLU A 68 6.75 10.28 -14.24
CA GLU A 68 6.39 8.88 -13.99
C GLU A 68 7.21 7.89 -14.83
N VAL A 69 7.42 8.21 -16.10
CA VAL A 69 8.26 7.39 -16.99
C VAL A 69 9.72 7.38 -16.50
N VAL A 70 10.25 8.55 -16.13
CA VAL A 70 11.62 8.67 -15.59
C VAL A 70 11.77 7.86 -14.31
N TRP A 71 10.79 7.94 -13.40
CA TRP A 71 10.76 7.12 -12.20
C TRP A 71 10.76 5.62 -12.54
N LEU A 72 9.87 5.16 -13.42
CA LEU A 72 9.78 3.76 -13.80
C LEU A 72 11.09 3.25 -14.44
N ILE A 73 11.72 4.05 -15.31
CA ILE A 73 13.02 3.72 -15.90
C ILE A 73 14.09 3.58 -14.80
N SER A 74 14.10 4.47 -13.80
CA SER A 74 15.05 4.38 -12.68
C SER A 74 14.87 3.08 -11.88
N LEU A 75 13.61 2.68 -11.63
CA LEU A 75 13.28 1.44 -10.93
C LEU A 75 13.66 0.21 -11.77
N LEU A 76 13.38 0.23 -13.08
CA LEU A 76 13.77 -0.83 -14.02
C LEU A 76 15.30 -0.98 -14.12
N ALA A 77 16.04 0.13 -14.13
CA ALA A 77 17.49 0.12 -14.18
C ALA A 77 18.09 -0.54 -12.92
N VAL A 78 17.62 -0.16 -11.73
CA VAL A 78 18.03 -0.80 -10.46
C VAL A 78 17.65 -2.28 -10.45
N THR A 79 16.44 -2.62 -10.89
CA THR A 79 15.95 -3.99 -10.94
C THR A 79 16.77 -4.85 -11.92
N GLY A 80 17.08 -4.33 -13.10
CA GLY A 80 17.89 -4.99 -14.11
C GLY A 80 19.32 -5.24 -13.63
N TYR A 81 19.95 -4.24 -12.99
CA TYR A 81 21.30 -4.35 -12.44
C TYR A 81 21.39 -5.43 -11.35
N TYR A 82 20.41 -5.47 -10.45
CA TYR A 82 20.37 -6.42 -9.33
C TYR A 82 19.70 -7.76 -9.65
N TRP A 83 19.20 -7.95 -10.88
CA TRP A 83 18.47 -9.15 -11.26
C TRP A 83 19.26 -10.42 -10.97
N ASN A 84 20.53 -10.47 -11.40
CA ASN A 84 21.38 -11.65 -11.24
C ASN A 84 22.26 -11.67 -9.99
N GLN A 85 22.20 -10.64 -9.15
CA GLN A 85 23.03 -10.55 -7.95
C GLN A 85 22.42 -11.33 -6.79
N GLU A 86 23.27 -11.88 -5.92
CA GLU A 86 22.83 -12.64 -4.74
C GLU A 86 22.39 -11.73 -3.59
N SER A 87 22.85 -10.49 -3.56
CA SER A 87 22.50 -9.52 -2.53
C SER A 87 22.19 -8.15 -3.14
N ILE A 88 21.31 -7.40 -2.48
CA ILE A 88 20.99 -6.03 -2.86
C ILE A 88 21.32 -5.09 -1.71
N LYS A 89 21.95 -3.96 -2.06
CA LYS A 89 22.14 -2.84 -1.14
C LYS A 89 20.81 -2.07 -1.03
N LYS A 90 20.18 -2.12 0.14
CA LYS A 90 18.87 -1.51 0.41
C LYS A 90 18.79 -0.03 -0.02
N TRP A 91 19.85 0.74 0.25
CA TRP A 91 19.91 2.16 -0.10
C TRP A 91 19.77 2.43 -1.60
N VAL A 92 20.23 1.51 -2.46
CA VAL A 92 20.09 1.65 -3.92
C VAL A 92 18.65 1.46 -4.38
N ILE A 93 17.89 0.60 -3.69
CA ILE A 93 16.44 0.43 -3.92
C ILE A 93 15.66 1.64 -3.39
N THR A 94 16.09 2.24 -2.27
CA THR A 94 15.41 3.39 -1.68
C THR A 94 15.37 4.59 -2.62
N ILE A 95 16.40 4.82 -3.44
CA ILE A 95 16.49 5.98 -4.35
C ILE A 95 15.31 6.02 -5.36
N PRO A 96 15.09 5.00 -6.22
CA PRO A 96 13.95 5.01 -7.14
C PRO A 96 12.61 4.99 -6.41
N SER A 97 12.51 4.37 -5.23
CA SER A 97 11.29 4.45 -4.41
C SER A 97 10.97 5.87 -3.94
N ILE A 98 11.98 6.64 -3.49
CA ILE A 98 11.80 8.05 -3.10
C ILE A 98 11.36 8.88 -4.31
N PHE A 99 12.00 8.70 -5.47
CA PHE A 99 11.56 9.38 -6.70
C PHE A 99 10.12 9.01 -7.08
N GLY A 100 9.73 7.74 -6.90
CA GLY A 100 8.35 7.30 -7.13
C GLY A 100 7.35 7.93 -6.18
N VAL A 101 7.71 8.09 -4.90
CA VAL A 101 6.86 8.78 -3.91
C VAL A 101 6.70 10.26 -4.27
N MET A 102 7.76 10.91 -4.74
CA MET A 102 7.68 12.30 -5.23
C MET A 102 6.83 12.42 -6.50
N ALA A 103 6.95 11.47 -7.43
CA ALA A 103 6.16 11.44 -8.65
C ALA A 103 4.67 11.19 -8.34
N PHE A 104 4.38 10.25 -7.43
CA PHE A 104 3.04 10.03 -6.90
C PHE A 104 2.43 11.28 -6.23
N TYR A 105 3.20 12.04 -5.46
CA TYR A 105 2.70 13.30 -4.89
C TYR A 105 2.25 14.28 -5.97
N ARG A 106 2.99 14.37 -7.08
CA ARG A 106 2.59 15.19 -8.24
C ARG A 106 1.29 14.68 -8.85
N ILE A 107 1.14 13.37 -9.06
CA ILE A 107 -0.12 12.79 -9.52
C ILE A 107 -1.27 13.16 -8.58
N LEU A 108 -1.11 12.94 -7.28
CA LEU A 108 -2.14 13.22 -6.28
C LEU A 108 -2.56 14.70 -6.31
N SER A 109 -1.59 15.60 -6.47
CA SER A 109 -1.84 17.04 -6.53
C SER A 109 -2.62 17.49 -7.77
N GLU A 110 -2.48 16.80 -8.89
CA GLU A 110 -3.20 17.10 -10.13
C GLU A 110 -4.60 16.46 -10.16
N ILE A 111 -4.79 15.32 -9.48
CA ILE A 111 -6.07 14.60 -9.46
C ILE A 111 -7.02 15.15 -8.41
N ILE A 112 -6.49 15.46 -7.21
CA ILE A 112 -7.29 15.81 -6.03
C ILE A 112 -6.84 17.18 -5.51
N SER A 113 -5.77 17.20 -4.72
CA SER A 113 -5.22 18.42 -4.15
C SER A 113 -3.78 18.20 -3.70
N GLY A 114 -3.02 19.29 -3.58
CA GLY A 114 -1.64 19.27 -3.07
C GLY A 114 -1.53 19.16 -1.55
N ASP A 115 -2.59 18.79 -0.85
CA ASP A 115 -2.61 18.72 0.61
C ASP A 115 -1.66 17.64 1.14
N LEU A 116 -0.85 18.02 2.13
CA LEU A 116 0.07 17.12 2.81
C LEU A 116 -0.68 16.07 3.63
N GLU A 117 -1.85 16.40 4.16
CA GLU A 117 -2.68 15.46 4.92
C GLU A 117 -3.10 14.27 4.05
N LEU A 118 -3.73 14.54 2.90
CA LEU A 118 -4.14 13.52 1.94
C LEU A 118 -2.95 12.70 1.42
N PHE A 119 -1.81 13.36 1.22
CA PHE A 119 -0.58 12.68 0.81
C PHE A 119 -0.10 11.69 1.88
N ILE A 120 0.02 12.12 3.14
CA ILE A 120 0.48 11.27 4.25
C ILE A 120 -0.46 10.07 4.43
N ILE A 121 -1.77 10.29 4.33
CA ILE A 121 -2.78 9.24 4.48
C ILE A 121 -2.73 8.27 3.31
N SER A 122 -2.56 8.77 2.09
CA SER A 122 -2.36 7.93 0.91
C SER A 122 -1.13 7.04 1.09
N LEU A 123 0.00 7.59 1.57
CA LEU A 123 1.19 6.81 1.89
C LEU A 123 0.90 5.74 2.95
N LEU A 124 0.15 6.09 4.00
CA LEU A 124 -0.21 5.16 5.06
C LEU A 124 -1.02 3.98 4.51
N GLY A 125 -2.07 4.25 3.72
CA GLY A 125 -2.85 3.22 3.03
C GLY A 125 -2.00 2.36 2.08
N GLY A 126 -1.12 2.99 1.31
CA GLY A 126 -0.16 2.31 0.43
C GLY A 126 0.77 1.38 1.19
N PHE A 127 1.28 1.78 2.36
CA PHE A 127 2.09 0.93 3.23
C PHE A 127 1.31 -0.24 3.82
N ILE A 128 0.02 -0.09 4.13
CA ILE A 128 -0.83 -1.21 4.58
C ILE A 128 -0.97 -2.23 3.45
N LEU A 129 -1.34 -1.79 2.24
CA LEU A 129 -1.48 -2.66 1.08
C LEU A 129 -0.17 -3.39 0.76
N CYS A 130 0.92 -2.65 0.66
CA CYS A 130 2.24 -3.21 0.43
C CYS A 130 2.62 -4.18 1.57
N GLY A 131 2.38 -3.81 2.82
CA GLY A 131 2.76 -4.56 4.01
C GLY A 131 2.03 -5.89 4.12
N ALA A 132 0.74 -5.89 3.81
CA ALA A 132 -0.10 -7.09 3.74
C ALA A 132 0.42 -8.05 2.67
N LEU A 133 0.63 -7.56 1.44
CA LEU A 133 1.14 -8.36 0.33
C LEU A 133 2.55 -8.89 0.61
N PHE A 134 3.45 -8.05 1.11
CA PHE A 134 4.82 -8.45 1.44
C PHE A 134 4.86 -9.52 2.53
N SER A 135 4.07 -9.35 3.60
CA SER A 135 3.97 -10.34 4.68
C SER A 135 3.41 -11.67 4.16
N MET A 136 2.37 -11.64 3.32
CA MET A 136 1.77 -12.82 2.72
C MET A 136 2.75 -13.55 1.79
N ILE A 137 3.44 -12.83 0.90
CA ILE A 137 4.42 -13.41 -0.03
C ILE A 137 5.58 -14.03 0.74
N LEU A 138 6.04 -13.36 1.81
CA LEU A 138 7.02 -13.93 2.69
C LEU A 138 6.48 -15.20 3.35
N GLY A 139 5.26 -15.20 3.89
CA GLY A 139 4.60 -16.37 4.45
C GLY A 139 4.53 -17.55 3.46
N HIS A 140 4.15 -17.29 2.21
CA HIS A 140 4.16 -18.29 1.14
C HIS A 140 5.57 -18.86 0.91
N TRP A 141 6.61 -18.02 0.97
CA TRP A 141 8.00 -18.47 0.85
C TRP A 141 8.42 -19.43 1.97
N TYR A 142 7.90 -19.27 3.20
CA TYR A 142 8.13 -20.21 4.30
C TYR A 142 7.52 -21.59 4.05
N LEU A 143 6.49 -21.70 3.20
CA LEU A 143 5.91 -23.00 2.84
C LEU A 143 6.81 -23.77 1.86
N ASN A 144 7.58 -23.04 1.05
CA ASN A 144 8.42 -23.62 0.00
C ASN A 144 9.89 -23.77 0.41
N VAL A 145 10.38 -22.97 1.37
CA VAL A 145 11.79 -22.97 1.81
C VAL A 145 11.89 -23.30 3.29
N VAL A 146 12.30 -24.55 3.57
CA VAL A 146 12.49 -25.09 4.91
C VAL A 146 13.85 -24.63 5.46
N SER A 147 13.89 -23.49 6.16
CA SER A 147 14.98 -23.04 7.08
C SER A 147 14.97 -21.53 7.37
N LEU A 148 13.98 -20.77 6.92
CA LEU A 148 13.97 -19.32 7.12
C LEU A 148 13.80 -18.94 8.60
N PRO A 149 14.57 -17.96 9.12
CA PRO A 149 14.47 -17.56 10.50
C PRO A 149 13.13 -16.87 10.76
N ILE A 150 12.32 -17.41 11.67
CA ILE A 150 10.94 -16.94 11.98
C ILE A 150 10.88 -15.43 12.31
N SER A 151 12.00 -14.84 12.74
CA SER A 151 12.11 -13.40 13.00
C SER A 151 11.79 -12.51 11.80
N LEU A 152 11.99 -12.97 10.56
CA LEU A 152 11.68 -12.18 9.36
C LEU A 152 10.17 -11.97 9.21
N LEU A 153 9.39 -13.06 9.23
CA LEU A 153 7.93 -12.99 9.16
C LEU A 153 7.34 -12.25 10.37
N LYS A 154 7.91 -12.45 11.57
CA LYS A 154 7.49 -11.72 12.76
C LYS A 154 7.71 -10.20 12.61
N SER A 155 8.80 -9.79 11.96
CA SER A 155 9.13 -8.37 11.73
C SER A 155 8.15 -7.71 10.77
N THR A 156 7.83 -8.36 9.64
CA THR A 156 6.89 -7.83 8.65
C THR A 156 5.49 -7.69 9.21
N VAL A 157 5.02 -8.68 9.98
CA VAL A 157 3.70 -8.63 10.62
C VAL A 157 3.64 -7.55 11.71
N LYS A 158 4.71 -7.36 12.50
CA LYS A 158 4.79 -6.23 13.45
C LYS A 158 4.73 -4.87 12.75
N PHE A 159 5.44 -4.72 11.63
CA PHE A 159 5.37 -3.51 10.82
C PHE A 159 3.94 -3.28 10.31
N LEU A 160 3.29 -4.31 9.77
CA LEU A 160 1.90 -4.21 9.31
C LEU A 160 0.95 -3.77 10.43
N ILE A 161 1.04 -4.40 11.62
CA ILE A 161 0.24 -4.02 12.79
C ILE A 161 0.50 -2.56 13.18
N LEU A 162 1.76 -2.11 13.17
CA LEU A 162 2.11 -0.73 13.50
C LEU A 162 1.42 0.25 12.55
N ILE A 163 1.57 0.06 11.24
CA ILE A 163 0.98 0.94 10.23
C ILE A 163 -0.56 0.92 10.30
N VAL A 164 -1.17 -0.26 10.44
CA VAL A 164 -2.63 -0.40 10.61
C VAL A 164 -3.11 0.28 11.90
N SER A 165 -2.34 0.21 12.99
CA SER A 165 -2.68 0.90 14.24
C SER A 165 -2.66 2.42 14.08
N LEU A 166 -1.65 2.96 13.39
CA LEU A 166 -1.58 4.39 13.08
C LEU A 166 -2.78 4.82 12.23
N ARG A 167 -3.15 4.02 11.22
CA ARG A 167 -4.32 4.26 10.39
C ARG A 167 -5.61 4.23 11.20
N PHE A 168 -5.78 3.24 12.07
CA PHE A 168 -6.95 3.14 12.93
C PHE A 168 -7.11 4.36 13.83
N ILE A 169 -6.02 4.85 14.43
CA ILE A 169 -6.05 6.04 15.28
C ILE A 169 -6.46 7.28 14.47
N TRP A 170 -5.89 7.44 13.28
CA TRP A 170 -6.24 8.52 12.36
C TRP A 170 -7.73 8.48 11.99
N ASP A 171 -8.20 7.32 11.51
CA ASP A 171 -9.58 7.14 11.06
C ASP A 171 -10.58 7.40 12.19
N MET A 172 -10.31 6.91 13.41
CA MET A 172 -11.16 7.20 14.57
C MET A 172 -11.14 8.69 14.95
N GLY A 173 -9.98 9.34 14.88
CA GLY A 173 -9.86 10.78 15.11
C GLY A 173 -10.70 11.58 14.13
N PHE A 174 -10.61 11.27 12.84
CA PHE A 174 -11.39 11.92 11.80
C PHE A 174 -12.89 11.61 11.91
N ILE A 175 -13.30 10.40 12.31
CA ILE A 175 -14.72 10.10 12.53
C ILE A 175 -15.31 10.95 13.67
N ILE A 176 -14.53 11.24 14.71
CA ILE A 176 -15.01 12.02 15.86
C ILE A 176 -15.03 13.52 15.56
N MET A 177 -14.03 14.04 14.84
CA MET A 177 -13.81 15.48 14.70
C MET A 177 -14.06 16.03 13.29
N GLY A 178 -14.10 15.15 12.29
CA GLY A 178 -14.17 15.52 10.87
C GLY A 178 -15.58 15.88 10.41
N GLU A 179 -15.61 16.67 9.35
CA GLU A 179 -16.82 17.08 8.64
C GLU A 179 -16.69 16.74 7.16
N VAL A 180 -17.83 16.48 6.52
CA VAL A 180 -17.91 16.14 5.10
C VAL A 180 -18.96 17.03 4.44
N GLN A 181 -18.64 17.54 3.26
CA GLN A 181 -19.62 18.24 2.43
C GLN A 181 -20.55 17.21 1.79
N TYR A 182 -21.82 17.19 2.21
CA TYR A 182 -22.83 16.29 1.71
C TYR A 182 -24.04 17.10 1.22
N ASN A 183 -24.37 16.99 -0.06
CA ASN A 183 -25.43 17.79 -0.71
C ASN A 183 -25.28 19.30 -0.50
N GLY A 184 -24.03 19.80 -0.47
CA GLY A 184 -23.73 21.23 -0.30
C GLY A 184 -23.83 21.74 1.14
N LEU A 185 -24.04 20.86 2.12
CA LEU A 185 -24.03 21.20 3.54
C LEU A 185 -22.92 20.44 4.26
N PRO A 186 -22.18 21.09 5.18
CA PRO A 186 -21.27 20.39 6.07
C PRO A 186 -22.08 19.55 7.06
N ILE A 187 -21.81 18.25 7.11
CA ILE A 187 -22.34 17.34 8.13
C ILE A 187 -21.19 16.66 8.86
N SER A 188 -21.42 16.23 10.10
CA SER A 188 -20.39 15.51 10.85
C SER A 188 -20.12 14.14 10.21
N MET A 189 -18.90 13.65 10.34
CA MET A 189 -18.52 12.34 9.80
C MET A 189 -19.40 11.20 10.35
N THR A 190 -19.77 11.29 11.63
CA THR A 190 -20.71 10.36 12.28
C THR A 190 -22.09 10.33 11.62
N GLN A 191 -22.62 11.48 11.20
CA GLN A 191 -23.88 11.56 10.47
C GLN A 191 -23.71 11.04 9.05
N PHE A 192 -22.61 11.36 8.39
CA PHE A 192 -22.31 10.85 7.05
C PHE A 192 -22.28 9.32 7.01
N LEU A 193 -21.64 8.66 7.98
CA LEU A 193 -21.60 7.19 8.07
C LEU A 193 -23.00 6.52 8.18
N GLN A 194 -24.02 7.27 8.64
CA GLN A 194 -25.40 6.78 8.73
C GLN A 194 -26.19 6.95 7.43
N THR A 195 -25.63 7.63 6.43
CA THR A 195 -26.23 7.77 5.09
C THR A 195 -25.95 6.53 4.23
N PHE A 196 -26.73 6.36 3.16
CA PHE A 196 -26.46 5.30 2.18
C PHE A 196 -25.08 5.43 1.53
N ASP A 197 -24.63 6.67 1.28
CA ASP A 197 -23.34 6.94 0.66
C ASP A 197 -22.18 6.69 1.63
N GLY A 198 -22.35 6.94 2.92
CA GLY A 198 -21.33 6.67 3.95
C GLY A 198 -21.32 5.23 4.49
N PHE A 199 -22.36 4.44 4.23
CA PHE A 199 -22.46 3.07 4.76
C PHE A 199 -21.32 2.16 4.28
N PHE A 200 -20.90 2.25 3.01
CA PHE A 200 -19.78 1.45 2.49
C PHE A 200 -18.44 1.79 3.14
N LEU A 201 -18.29 3.00 3.66
CA LEU A 201 -17.09 3.41 4.40
C LEU A 201 -16.96 2.65 5.74
N ILE A 202 -18.07 2.26 6.37
CA ILE A 202 -18.03 1.40 7.57
C ILE A 202 -17.38 0.04 7.23
N PHE A 203 -17.70 -0.52 6.06
CA PHE A 203 -17.05 -1.75 5.59
C PHE A 203 -15.57 -1.54 5.31
N ALA A 204 -15.22 -0.42 4.66
CA ALA A 204 -13.82 -0.09 4.42
C ALA A 204 -13.03 0.04 5.73
N LEU A 205 -13.59 0.72 6.73
CA LEU A 205 -13.01 0.84 8.07
C LEU A 205 -12.82 -0.53 8.72
N PHE A 206 -13.84 -1.38 8.69
CA PHE A 206 -13.75 -2.73 9.26
C PHE A 206 -12.69 -3.59 8.57
N PHE A 207 -12.75 -3.71 7.24
CA PHE A 207 -11.87 -4.59 6.46
C PHE A 207 -10.45 -4.03 6.26
N GLY A 208 -10.30 -2.71 6.33
CA GLY A 208 -9.04 -2.00 6.13
C GLY A 208 -8.24 -1.75 7.40
N THR A 209 -8.91 -1.67 8.56
CA THR A 209 -8.24 -1.41 9.84
C THR A 209 -8.50 -2.48 10.90
N LEU A 210 -9.75 -2.61 11.36
CA LEU A 210 -10.06 -3.44 12.53
C LEU A 210 -9.75 -4.92 12.30
N LEU A 211 -10.20 -5.48 11.17
CA LEU A 211 -9.97 -6.87 10.83
C LEU A 211 -8.47 -7.17 10.62
N PRO A 212 -7.70 -6.41 9.81
CA PRO A 212 -6.25 -6.59 9.69
C PRO A 212 -5.51 -6.48 11.02
N LEU A 213 -5.93 -5.61 11.93
CA LEU A 213 -5.33 -5.47 13.25
C LEU A 213 -5.52 -6.74 14.09
N ILE A 214 -6.76 -7.24 14.17
CA ILE A 214 -7.09 -8.47 14.90
C ILE A 214 -6.34 -9.66 14.29
N LEU A 215 -6.44 -9.84 12.97
CA LEU A 215 -5.79 -10.95 12.27
C LEU A 215 -4.28 -10.85 12.33
N GLY A 216 -3.69 -9.65 12.31
CA GLY A 216 -2.26 -9.44 12.48
C GLY A 216 -1.78 -9.91 13.86
N ILE A 217 -2.50 -9.55 14.92
CA ILE A 217 -2.20 -10.01 16.28
C ILE A 217 -2.32 -11.53 16.39
N LEU A 218 -3.37 -12.12 15.82
CA LEU A 218 -3.52 -13.58 15.76
C LEU A 218 -2.38 -14.22 14.98
N THR A 219 -1.97 -13.63 13.86
CA THR A 219 -0.83 -14.09 13.07
C THR A 219 0.45 -14.10 13.90
N LEU A 220 0.71 -13.07 14.73
CA LEU A 220 1.86 -13.08 15.65
C LEU A 220 1.80 -14.20 16.68
N LYS A 221 0.61 -14.51 17.21
CA LYS A 221 0.42 -15.64 18.15
C LYS A 221 0.67 -16.98 17.45
N THR A 222 0.16 -17.13 16.22
CA THR A 222 0.35 -18.34 15.40
C THR A 222 1.82 -18.53 15.01
N ILE A 223 2.54 -17.45 14.69
CA ILE A 223 3.99 -17.45 14.46
C ILE A 223 4.74 -17.87 15.73
N ALA A 224 4.30 -17.44 16.92
CA ALA A 224 4.96 -17.77 18.18
C ALA A 224 4.92 -19.29 18.50
N ILE A 225 3.86 -19.99 18.07
CA ILE A 225 3.75 -21.45 18.16
C ILE A 225 4.28 -22.18 16.91
N GLN A 226 4.99 -21.47 16.03
CA GLN A 226 5.63 -22.00 14.81
C GLN A 226 4.68 -22.64 13.78
N SER A 227 3.38 -22.30 13.81
CA SER A 227 2.40 -22.78 12.82
C SER A 227 2.40 -21.90 11.57
N THR A 228 3.44 -22.03 10.74
CA THR A 228 3.64 -21.18 9.55
C THR A 228 2.53 -21.29 8.50
N GLN A 229 1.94 -22.46 8.32
CA GLN A 229 0.81 -22.68 7.39
C GLN A 229 -0.43 -21.91 7.81
N SER A 230 -0.80 -21.98 9.10
CA SER A 230 -1.93 -21.24 9.64
C SER A 230 -1.68 -19.72 9.62
N ALA A 231 -0.46 -19.29 9.97
CA ALA A 231 -0.08 -17.88 9.90
C ALA A 231 -0.20 -17.32 8.48
N THR A 232 0.23 -18.09 7.48
CA THR A 232 0.11 -17.71 6.06
C THR A 232 -1.36 -17.66 5.62
N GLY A 233 -2.19 -18.60 6.09
CA GLY A 233 -3.64 -18.58 5.91
C GLY A 233 -4.29 -17.26 6.35
N LEU A 234 -3.95 -16.79 7.55
CA LEU A 234 -4.44 -15.51 8.07
C LEU A 234 -3.95 -14.32 7.23
N LEU A 235 -2.72 -14.35 6.74
CA LEU A 235 -2.17 -13.31 5.88
C LEU A 235 -2.88 -13.20 4.52
N TYR A 236 -3.34 -14.32 3.94
CA TYR A 236 -4.18 -14.26 2.74
C TYR A 236 -5.49 -13.52 2.98
N VAL A 237 -6.14 -13.77 4.13
CA VAL A 237 -7.38 -13.09 4.50
C VAL A 237 -7.14 -11.59 4.67
N ILE A 238 -6.02 -11.21 5.31
CA ILE A 238 -5.62 -9.81 5.45
C ILE A 238 -5.39 -9.14 4.09
N VAL A 239 -4.75 -9.81 3.14
CA VAL A 239 -4.52 -9.26 1.80
C VAL A 239 -5.86 -8.94 1.11
N ILE A 240 -6.80 -9.89 1.11
CA ILE A 240 -8.10 -9.70 0.47
C ILE A 240 -8.87 -8.56 1.13
N SER A 241 -8.87 -8.49 2.47
CA SER A 241 -9.57 -7.44 3.20
C SER A 241 -8.99 -6.05 2.93
N VAL A 242 -7.66 -5.94 2.95
CA VAL A 242 -6.95 -4.68 2.70
C VAL A 242 -7.11 -4.22 1.26
N VAL A 243 -7.02 -5.11 0.27
CA VAL A 243 -7.25 -4.75 -1.15
C VAL A 243 -8.66 -4.21 -1.34
N MET A 244 -9.67 -4.85 -0.76
CA MET A 244 -11.05 -4.40 -0.85
C MET A 244 -11.24 -3.03 -0.18
N ALA A 245 -10.69 -2.84 1.02
CA ALA A 245 -10.78 -1.57 1.73
C ALA A 245 -10.03 -0.44 1.02
N ASP A 246 -8.86 -0.71 0.44
CA ASP A 246 -8.06 0.26 -0.31
C ASP A 246 -8.84 0.86 -1.49
N LEU A 247 -9.63 0.03 -2.19
CA LEU A 247 -10.51 0.49 -3.27
C LEU A 247 -11.62 1.41 -2.76
N PHE A 248 -12.24 1.08 -1.63
CA PHE A 248 -13.27 1.92 -1.02
C PHE A 248 -12.69 3.24 -0.50
N TYR A 249 -11.57 3.20 0.21
CA TYR A 249 -10.93 4.42 0.70
C TYR A 249 -10.56 5.36 -0.44
N LYS A 250 -9.97 4.85 -1.52
CA LYS A 250 -9.66 5.67 -2.70
C LYS A 250 -10.90 6.17 -3.43
N TYR A 251 -12.00 5.42 -3.42
CA TYR A 251 -13.28 5.90 -3.92
C TYR A 251 -13.73 7.16 -3.16
N TYR A 252 -13.72 7.11 -1.82
CA TYR A 252 -14.08 8.27 -0.99
C TYR A 252 -13.08 9.42 -1.07
N LEU A 253 -11.78 9.11 -1.19
CA LEU A 253 -10.73 10.08 -1.40
C LEU A 253 -10.95 10.86 -2.70
N VAL A 254 -11.30 10.18 -3.81
CA VAL A 254 -11.51 10.84 -5.10
C VAL A 254 -12.87 11.53 -5.19
N GLN A 255 -13.93 10.95 -4.60
CA GLN A 255 -15.28 11.50 -4.73
C GLN A 255 -15.56 12.66 -3.77
N ALA A 256 -15.03 12.57 -2.55
CA ALA A 256 -15.38 13.47 -1.45
C ALA A 256 -14.15 14.05 -0.74
N GLU A 257 -12.95 13.87 -1.31
CA GLU A 257 -11.67 14.39 -0.78
C GLU A 257 -11.44 13.98 0.67
N LEU A 258 -11.98 12.83 1.08
CA LEU A 258 -11.91 12.40 2.47
C LEU A 258 -10.48 11.95 2.82
N PRO A 259 -9.91 12.47 3.92
CA PRO A 259 -8.63 12.02 4.47
C PRO A 259 -8.82 10.68 5.21
N LEU A 260 -9.34 9.66 4.53
CA LEU A 260 -9.66 8.33 5.08
C LEU A 260 -9.20 7.19 4.21
#